data_AF-U3U4C9-F1
#
_entry.id   AF-U3U4C9-F1
#
_cell.length_a   1.000
_cell.length_b   1.000
_cell.length_c   1.000
_cell.angle_alpha   90.00
_cell.angle_beta   90.00
_cell.angle_gamma   90.00
#
_symmetry.space_group_name_H-M   'P 1'
#
loop_
_entity.id
_entity.type
_entity.pdbx_description
1 polymer ?
#
loop_
_entity_poly.entity_id
_entity_poly.type
_entity_poly.pdbx_seq_one_letter_code
_entity_poly.pdbx_strand_id
1 'polypeptide(L)'
;MVGNLNDNRIGKLSQAGFFSQQDIPYVLGELEMSDNIGYLHNKCYRRQIIDDLHLRFMEGVSMSEDLLFNLKYFSCVSNFLITPGAAYHYEDVAGSLSKRKVQYSELKVRKQSLTDLYDSIVEKYASGNLDHFLKAISKRVLALDMQIVTAMYHASFSPADIAQEINQIKRGKYSKGIFTLLNKNEKLKYMIINLNTITAYYFLYALYRMRAF
;
A
#
# COMPACT_ATOMS: atom_id res chain seq x y z
N MET A 1 -10.53 8.19 14.68
CA MET A 1 -9.52 9.26 14.81
C MET A 1 -8.20 8.73 14.28
N VAL A 2 -7.44 9.56 13.56
CA VAL A 2 -6.11 9.24 13.03
C VAL A 2 -5.15 10.32 13.50
N GLY A 3 -4.14 9.95 14.28
CA GLY A 3 -3.06 10.86 14.61
C GLY A 3 -2.01 10.86 13.51
N ASN A 4 -1.61 12.04 13.06
CA ASN A 4 -0.47 12.18 12.17
C ASN A 4 0.79 11.74 12.91
N LEU A 5 1.42 10.67 12.44
CA LEU A 5 2.65 10.17 13.05
C LEU A 5 3.81 11.08 12.65
N ASN A 6 4.65 11.45 13.61
CA ASN A 6 5.90 12.18 13.34
C ASN A 6 7.05 11.18 13.27
N ASP A 7 7.19 10.53 12.11
CA ASP A 7 8.20 9.50 11.86
C ASP A 7 8.80 9.67 10.46
N ASN A 8 10.11 9.43 10.32
CA ASN A 8 10.82 9.60 9.06
C ASN A 8 10.43 8.58 7.97
N ARG A 9 9.74 7.50 8.35
CA ARG A 9 9.35 6.40 7.46
C ARG A 9 8.03 6.65 6.73
N ILE A 10 7.32 7.71 7.10
CA ILE A 10 6.02 8.07 6.57
C ILE A 10 6.04 9.51 6.06
N GLY A 11 5.14 9.82 5.15
CA GLY A 11 4.93 11.20 4.71
C GLY A 11 4.24 12.03 5.79
N LYS A 12 4.42 13.35 5.71
CA LYS A 12 3.62 14.29 6.50
C LYS A 12 2.25 14.47 5.87
N LEU A 13 1.23 14.58 6.71
CA LEU A 13 -0.11 14.97 6.28
C LEU A 13 -0.19 16.49 6.12
N SER A 14 -0.86 16.93 5.04
CA SER A 14 -1.05 18.35 4.74
C SER A 14 -2.19 19.00 5.54
N GLN A 15 -3.14 18.19 6.03
CA GLN A 15 -4.35 18.67 6.70
C GLN A 15 -4.66 17.86 7.96
N ALA A 16 -5.13 18.56 9.00
CA ALA A 16 -5.72 17.98 10.20
C ALA A 16 -7.11 18.60 10.40
N GLY A 17 -8.05 17.84 10.98
CA GLY A 17 -9.44 18.28 11.11
C GLY A 17 -10.43 17.14 10.99
N PHE A 18 -11.72 17.50 11.08
CA PHE A 18 -12.82 16.58 10.89
C PHE A 18 -13.18 16.52 9.41
N PHE A 19 -13.24 15.31 8.88
CA PHE A 19 -13.54 15.05 7.47
C PHE A 19 -14.83 14.28 7.32
N SER A 20 -15.67 14.75 6.40
CA SER A 20 -16.95 14.16 6.06
C SER A 20 -16.87 13.34 4.79
N GLN A 21 -17.94 12.63 4.44
CA GLN A 21 -17.98 11.71 3.29
C GLN A 21 -17.49 12.33 1.97
N GLN A 22 -17.68 13.63 1.76
CA GLN A 22 -17.27 14.35 0.56
C GLN A 22 -15.74 14.51 0.48
N ASP A 23 -15.08 14.68 1.63
CA ASP A 23 -13.63 14.92 1.74
C ASP A 23 -12.82 13.62 1.82
N ILE A 24 -13.47 12.53 2.26
CA ILE A 24 -12.82 11.24 2.53
C ILE A 24 -11.96 10.72 1.36
N PRO A 25 -12.40 10.76 0.08
CA PRO A 25 -11.57 10.24 -1.03
C PRO A 25 -10.20 10.92 -1.11
N TYR A 26 -10.17 12.24 -1.02
CA TYR A 26 -8.92 12.99 -1.06
C TYR A 26 -8.04 12.67 0.15
N VAL A 27 -8.63 12.70 1.34
CA VAL A 27 -7.91 12.49 2.60
C VAL A 27 -7.38 11.07 2.74
N LEU A 28 -8.13 10.05 2.28
CA LEU A 28 -7.65 8.67 2.20
C LEU A 28 -6.48 8.55 1.22
N GLY A 29 -6.52 9.26 0.09
CA GLY A 29 -5.38 9.35 -0.83
C GLY A 29 -4.14 9.93 -0.16
N GLU A 30 -4.26 11.01 0.60
CA GLU A 30 -3.14 11.62 1.34
C GLU A 30 -2.60 10.65 2.41
N LEU A 31 -3.49 9.99 3.17
CA LEU A 31 -3.11 9.01 4.17
C LEU A 31 -2.40 7.79 3.54
N GLU A 32 -2.84 7.32 2.38
CA GLU A 32 -2.23 6.20 1.66
C GLU A 32 -0.88 6.61 1.06
N MET A 33 -0.80 7.78 0.44
CA MET A 33 0.42 8.32 -0.18
C MET A 33 1.54 8.51 0.85
N SER A 34 1.17 8.88 2.07
CA SER A 34 2.06 9.09 3.20
C SER A 34 2.31 7.84 4.04
N ASP A 35 1.75 6.67 3.69
CA ASP A 35 1.84 5.43 4.48
C ASP A 35 1.19 5.52 5.90
N ASN A 36 0.44 6.59 6.21
CA ASN A 36 -0.23 6.77 7.50
C ASN A 36 -1.43 5.84 7.72
N ILE A 37 -1.98 5.21 6.66
CA ILE A 37 -3.03 4.18 6.82
C ILE A 37 -2.47 2.92 7.47
N GLY A 38 -1.22 2.53 7.18
CA GLY A 38 -0.72 1.20 7.46
C GLY A 38 -0.52 0.82 8.94
N TYR A 39 -0.61 1.78 9.85
CA TYR A 39 -0.29 1.58 11.27
C TYR A 39 -1.56 1.61 12.15
N LEU A 40 -1.69 0.72 13.13
CA LEU A 40 -2.84 0.76 14.07
C LEU A 40 -2.67 1.78 15.19
N HIS A 41 -1.45 1.91 15.69
CA HIS A 41 -1.14 2.57 16.96
C HIS A 41 -1.38 4.08 16.97
N ASN A 42 -1.55 4.70 15.81
CA ASN A 42 -1.93 6.10 15.68
C ASN A 42 -3.44 6.29 15.52
N LYS A 43 -4.27 5.28 15.77
CA LYS A 43 -5.72 5.35 15.52
C LYS A 43 -6.53 5.00 16.75
N CYS A 44 -7.67 5.67 16.85
CA CYS A 44 -8.73 5.29 17.78
C CYS A 44 -9.99 4.98 16.97
N TYR A 45 -10.56 3.80 17.24
CA TYR A 45 -11.70 3.24 16.53
C TYR A 45 -12.94 3.26 17.40
N ARG A 46 -14.11 3.41 16.78
CA ARG A 46 -15.39 3.26 17.47
C ARG A 46 -15.64 1.76 17.63
N ARG A 47 -15.55 1.27 18.87
CA ARG A 47 -15.73 -0.15 19.21
C ARG A 47 -17.00 -0.76 18.62
N GLN A 48 -18.12 -0.04 18.72
CA GLN A 48 -19.41 -0.50 18.18
C GLN A 48 -19.32 -0.91 16.70
N ILE A 49 -18.59 -0.17 15.86
CA ILE A 49 -18.43 -0.50 14.43
C ILE A 49 -17.64 -1.80 14.25
N ILE A 50 -16.61 -2.02 15.08
CA ILE A 50 -15.79 -3.24 15.04
C ILE A 50 -16.61 -4.46 15.45
N ASP A 51 -17.44 -4.31 16.48
CA ASP A 51 -18.26 -5.38 17.04
C ASP A 51 -19.42 -5.71 16.08
N ASP A 52 -20.20 -4.72 15.65
CA ASP A 52 -21.37 -4.89 14.77
C ASP A 52 -20.98 -5.50 13.41
N LEU A 53 -19.88 -5.03 12.80
CA LEU A 53 -19.41 -5.49 11.49
C LEU A 53 -18.40 -6.62 11.57
N HIS A 54 -18.12 -7.13 12.77
CA HIS A 54 -17.19 -8.25 13.00
C HIS A 54 -15.82 -8.02 12.33
N LEU A 55 -15.28 -6.81 12.47
CA LEU A 55 -13.98 -6.47 11.88
C LEU A 55 -12.87 -7.20 12.63
N ARG A 56 -12.09 -8.01 11.92
CA ARG A 56 -10.98 -8.81 12.45
C ARG A 56 -9.78 -8.71 11.51
N PHE A 57 -8.59 -8.96 12.03
CA PHE A 57 -7.39 -9.11 11.20
C PHE A 57 -7.56 -10.31 10.26
N MET A 58 -6.99 -10.17 9.07
CA MET A 58 -6.95 -11.26 8.11
C MET A 58 -5.93 -12.31 8.56
N GLU A 59 -6.38 -13.55 8.75
CA GLU A 59 -5.50 -14.66 9.06
C GLU A 59 -4.63 -15.03 7.85
N GLY A 60 -3.43 -15.56 8.10
CA GLY A 60 -2.50 -15.97 7.04
C GLY A 60 -1.74 -14.81 6.36
N VAL A 61 -1.94 -13.57 6.81
CA VAL A 61 -1.14 -12.40 6.42
C VAL A 61 -0.33 -11.96 7.64
N SER A 62 0.99 -12.10 7.57
CA SER A 62 1.93 -11.77 8.63
C SER A 62 2.48 -10.34 8.53
N MET A 63 2.33 -9.69 7.37
CA MET A 63 2.80 -8.33 7.14
C MET A 63 1.74 -7.49 6.41
N SER A 64 1.37 -6.36 7.02
CA SER A 64 0.36 -5.41 6.55
C SER A 64 -1.09 -5.84 6.79
N GLU A 65 -1.30 -6.75 7.72
CA GLU A 65 -2.58 -7.03 8.36
C GLU A 65 -3.23 -5.77 8.95
N ASP A 66 -2.42 -4.87 9.51
CA ASP A 66 -2.83 -3.56 10.02
C ASP A 66 -3.44 -2.69 8.92
N LEU A 67 -2.80 -2.64 7.76
CA LEU A 67 -3.27 -1.90 6.59
C LEU A 67 -4.62 -2.45 6.10
N LEU A 68 -4.75 -3.77 5.98
CA LEU A 68 -5.99 -4.43 5.58
C LEU A 68 -7.13 -4.13 6.55
N PHE A 69 -6.87 -4.23 7.86
CA PHE A 69 -7.83 -3.88 8.89
C PHE A 69 -8.26 -2.41 8.79
N ASN A 70 -7.29 -1.50 8.61
CA ASN A 70 -7.55 -0.07 8.51
C ASN A 70 -8.38 0.29 7.27
N LEU A 71 -8.05 -0.26 6.11
CA LEU A 71 -8.83 -0.04 4.88
C LEU A 71 -10.25 -0.58 5.02
N LYS A 72 -10.41 -1.78 5.62
CA LYS A 72 -11.74 -2.34 5.91
C LYS A 72 -12.52 -1.45 6.89
N TYR A 73 -11.87 -0.90 7.91
CA TYR A 73 -12.53 0.04 8.82
C TYR A 73 -12.92 1.34 8.10
N PHE A 74 -12.03 1.91 7.28
CA PHE A 74 -12.29 3.13 6.52
C PHE A 74 -13.41 2.95 5.49
N SER A 75 -13.57 1.75 4.91
CA SER A 75 -14.70 1.46 4.01
C SER A 75 -16.05 1.46 4.75
N CYS A 76 -16.07 1.26 6.07
CA CYS A 76 -17.30 1.23 6.87
C CYS A 76 -17.72 2.60 7.46
N VAL A 77 -16.82 3.58 7.55
CA VAL A 77 -17.13 4.89 8.18
C VAL A 77 -17.52 5.95 7.15
N SER A 78 -18.27 6.96 7.59
CA SER A 78 -18.65 8.14 6.78
C SER A 78 -17.95 9.43 7.20
N ASN A 79 -17.16 9.38 8.28
CA ASN A 79 -16.40 10.51 8.78
C ASN A 79 -15.23 10.03 9.68
N PHE A 80 -14.21 10.86 9.81
CA PHE A 80 -13.17 10.69 10.81
C PHE A 80 -12.44 12.02 11.10
N LEU A 81 -11.78 12.05 12.26
CA LEU A 81 -10.93 13.16 12.70
C LEU A 81 -9.46 12.80 12.48
N ILE A 82 -8.69 13.67 11.81
CA ILE A 82 -7.23 13.64 11.82
C ILE A 82 -6.71 14.64 12.85
N THR A 83 -5.84 14.21 13.77
CA THR A 83 -5.15 15.09 14.70
C THR A 83 -3.74 15.42 14.20
N PRO A 84 -3.19 16.62 14.49
CA PRO A 84 -1.89 17.06 13.98
C PRO A 84 -0.71 16.23 14.46
N GLY A 85 -0.90 15.44 15.51
CA GLY A 85 0.09 14.53 16.06
C GLY A 85 -0.56 13.25 16.59
N ALA A 86 0.24 12.20 16.66
CA ALA A 86 -0.03 10.99 17.42
C ALA A 86 0.91 10.96 18.63
N ALA A 87 0.37 10.66 19.81
CA ALA A 87 1.17 10.41 21.01
C ALA A 87 1.71 8.97 21.00
N TYR A 88 2.42 8.59 19.95
CA TYR A 88 3.00 7.26 19.82
C TYR A 88 4.40 7.32 19.19
N HIS A 89 5.36 6.69 19.85
CA HIS A 89 6.72 6.51 19.36
C HIS A 89 6.89 5.07 18.86
N TYR A 90 7.25 4.91 17.59
CA TYR A 90 7.50 3.59 17.03
C TYR A 90 8.99 3.29 17.05
N GLU A 91 9.38 2.17 17.64
CA GLU A 91 10.77 1.73 17.69
C GLU A 91 11.09 0.79 16.52
N ASP A 92 12.09 1.15 15.71
CA ASP A 92 12.63 0.27 14.67
C ASP A 92 13.80 -0.55 15.19
N VAL A 93 13.49 -1.69 15.80
CA VAL A 93 14.50 -2.60 16.35
C VAL A 93 15.06 -3.56 15.29
N ALA A 94 16.28 -4.04 15.49
CA ALA A 94 16.86 -5.10 14.67
C ALA A 94 16.04 -6.40 14.83
N GLY A 95 15.67 -7.04 13.71
CA GLY A 95 14.86 -8.27 13.73
C GLY A 95 13.34 -8.06 13.74
N SER A 96 12.87 -6.80 13.62
CA SER A 96 11.45 -6.49 13.42
C SER A 96 10.84 -7.24 12.23
N LEU A 97 9.53 -7.53 12.31
CA LEU A 97 8.81 -8.25 11.25
C LEU A 97 8.92 -7.54 9.89
N SER A 98 8.94 -6.20 9.89
CA SER A 98 9.12 -5.37 8.68
C SER A 98 10.46 -5.59 7.97
N LYS A 99 11.46 -6.16 8.65
CA LYS A 99 12.77 -6.52 8.08
C LYS A 99 12.84 -7.97 7.59
N ARG A 100 11.81 -8.77 7.87
CA ARG A 100 11.75 -10.17 7.43
C ARG A 100 11.27 -10.25 5.99
N LYS A 101 11.73 -11.30 5.30
CA LYS A 101 11.26 -11.61 3.95
C LYS A 101 9.87 -12.22 4.04
N VAL A 102 8.97 -11.75 3.17
CA VAL A 102 7.62 -12.30 3.04
C VAL A 102 7.59 -13.27 1.86
N GLN A 103 6.86 -14.37 2.04
CA GLN A 103 6.74 -15.44 1.04
C GLN A 103 5.95 -14.97 -0.19
N TYR A 104 6.29 -15.48 -1.38
CA TYR A 104 5.59 -15.15 -2.62
C TYR A 104 4.08 -15.40 -2.53
N SER A 105 3.66 -16.55 -2.01
CA SER A 105 2.24 -16.94 -1.89
C SER A 105 1.45 -15.96 -1.02
N GLU A 106 2.01 -15.57 0.12
CA GLU A 106 1.41 -14.57 1.02
C GLU A 106 1.31 -13.20 0.34
N LEU A 107 2.34 -12.77 -0.40
CA LEU A 107 2.30 -11.51 -1.14
C LEU A 107 1.19 -11.49 -2.20
N LYS A 108 0.89 -12.62 -2.84
CA LYS A 108 -0.20 -12.74 -3.81
C LYS A 108 -1.57 -12.63 -3.14
N VAL A 109 -1.78 -13.33 -2.02
CA VAL A 109 -3.01 -13.22 -1.21
C VAL A 109 -3.21 -11.78 -0.77
N ARG A 110 -2.16 -11.17 -0.21
CA ARG A 110 -2.20 -9.78 0.26
C ARG A 110 -2.52 -8.79 -0.86
N LYS A 111 -1.90 -8.93 -2.04
CA LYS A 111 -2.19 -8.07 -3.19
C LYS A 111 -3.66 -8.18 -3.59
N GLN A 112 -4.19 -9.39 -3.68
CA GLN A 112 -5.60 -9.60 -4.01
C GLN A 112 -6.51 -8.91 -3.00
N SER A 113 -6.31 -9.17 -1.71
CA SER A 113 -7.15 -8.58 -0.64
C SER A 113 -7.07 -7.05 -0.57
N LEU A 114 -5.89 -6.47 -0.83
CA LEU A 114 -5.75 -5.01 -0.91
C LEU A 114 -6.49 -4.46 -2.12
N THR A 115 -6.34 -5.06 -3.30
CA THR A 115 -7.04 -4.63 -4.51
C THR A 115 -8.56 -4.70 -4.33
N ASP A 116 -9.09 -5.78 -3.77
CA ASP A 116 -10.53 -5.92 -3.52
C ASP A 116 -11.07 -4.83 -2.57
N LEU A 117 -10.31 -4.49 -1.52
CA LEU A 117 -10.68 -3.42 -0.60
C LEU A 117 -10.59 -2.04 -1.27
N TYR A 118 -9.56 -1.78 -2.07
CA TYR A 118 -9.44 -0.53 -2.81
C TYR A 118 -10.59 -0.37 -3.81
N ASP A 119 -10.95 -1.42 -4.54
CA ASP A 119 -12.07 -1.41 -5.48
C ASP A 119 -13.39 -1.11 -4.77
N SER A 120 -13.64 -1.73 -3.60
CA SER A 120 -14.81 -1.42 -2.78
C SER A 120 -14.87 0.04 -2.31
N ILE A 121 -13.73 0.62 -1.91
CA ILE A 121 -13.67 2.04 -1.52
C ILE A 121 -13.89 2.94 -2.75
N VAL A 122 -13.29 2.61 -3.88
CA VAL A 122 -13.47 3.34 -5.16
C VAL A 122 -14.94 3.33 -5.57
N GLU A 123 -15.61 2.19 -5.48
CA GLU A 123 -17.04 2.07 -5.79
C GLU A 123 -17.91 2.92 -4.85
N LYS A 124 -17.65 2.85 -3.54
CA LYS A 124 -18.37 3.66 -2.52
C LYS A 124 -18.30 5.16 -2.80
N TYR A 125 -17.19 5.63 -3.38
CA TYR A 125 -16.93 7.04 -3.64
C TYR A 125 -16.92 7.39 -5.13
N ALA A 126 -17.54 6.56 -5.98
CA ALA A 126 -17.49 6.70 -7.45
C ALA A 126 -18.01 8.05 -7.98
N SER A 127 -18.88 8.74 -7.24
CA SER A 127 -19.40 10.07 -7.59
C SER A 127 -18.45 11.23 -7.20
N GLY A 128 -17.38 10.95 -6.46
CA GLY A 128 -16.42 11.95 -5.96
C GLY A 128 -15.17 12.07 -6.84
N ASN A 129 -14.28 13.00 -6.46
CA ASN A 129 -12.96 13.08 -7.07
C ASN A 129 -12.02 12.04 -6.47
N LEU A 130 -11.69 11.02 -7.25
CA LEU A 130 -10.85 9.88 -6.84
C LEU A 130 -9.40 9.98 -7.33
N ASP A 131 -9.02 11.02 -8.08
CA ASP A 131 -7.72 11.09 -8.76
C ASP A 131 -6.54 10.91 -7.80
N HIS A 132 -6.58 11.61 -6.66
CA HIS A 132 -5.52 11.53 -5.66
C HIS A 132 -5.46 10.13 -5.00
N PHE A 133 -6.61 9.53 -4.70
CA PHE A 133 -6.68 8.18 -4.13
C PHE A 133 -6.19 7.11 -5.10
N LEU A 134 -6.62 7.16 -6.36
CA LEU A 134 -6.18 6.22 -7.40
C LEU A 134 -4.67 6.28 -7.65
N LYS A 135 -4.07 7.47 -7.54
CA LYS A 135 -2.63 7.66 -7.60
C LYS A 135 -1.91 7.02 -6.40
N ALA A 136 -2.46 7.19 -5.19
CA ALA A 136 -1.93 6.56 -3.99
C ALA A 136 -2.01 5.02 -4.06
N ILE A 137 -3.16 4.47 -4.48
CA ILE A 137 -3.35 3.04 -4.75
C ILE A 137 -2.30 2.55 -5.75
N SER A 138 -2.12 3.26 -6.86
CA SER A 138 -1.17 2.85 -7.90
C SER A 138 0.27 2.81 -7.39
N LYS A 139 0.65 3.73 -6.48
CA LYS A 139 1.96 3.72 -5.82
C LYS A 139 2.11 2.47 -4.94
N ARG A 140 1.10 2.15 -4.13
CA ARG A 140 1.09 0.93 -3.29
C ARG A 140 1.19 -0.34 -4.13
N VAL A 141 0.39 -0.44 -5.19
CA VAL A 141 0.36 -1.62 -6.07
C VAL A 141 1.71 -1.81 -6.76
N LEU A 142 2.33 -0.73 -7.27
CA LEU A 142 3.68 -0.80 -7.82
C LEU A 142 4.69 -1.32 -6.78
N ALA A 143 4.63 -0.84 -5.53
CA ALA A 143 5.52 -1.33 -4.49
C ALA A 143 5.30 -2.83 -4.19
N LEU A 144 4.05 -3.29 -4.16
CA LEU A 144 3.70 -4.71 -3.99
C LEU A 144 4.19 -5.58 -5.14
N ASP A 145 4.01 -5.13 -6.38
CA ASP A 145 4.49 -5.82 -7.58
C ASP A 145 6.00 -6.05 -7.52
N MET A 146 6.73 -5.02 -7.06
CA MET A 146 8.18 -5.10 -6.91
C MET A 146 8.59 -6.06 -5.79
N GLN A 147 7.83 -6.12 -4.69
CA GLN A 147 8.07 -7.11 -3.63
C GLN A 147 7.79 -8.54 -4.12
N ILE A 148 6.73 -8.75 -4.91
CA ILE A 148 6.39 -10.05 -5.49
C ILE A 148 7.53 -10.56 -6.37
N VAL A 149 7.99 -9.75 -7.33
CA VAL A 149 9.09 -10.13 -8.22
C VAL A 149 10.38 -10.40 -7.43
N THR A 150 10.67 -9.58 -6.41
CA THR A 150 11.84 -9.79 -5.53
C THR A 150 11.74 -11.10 -4.75
N ALA A 151 10.57 -11.45 -4.25
CA ALA A 151 10.33 -12.71 -3.55
C ALA A 151 10.53 -13.92 -4.48
N MET A 152 10.11 -13.82 -5.74
CA MET A 152 10.34 -14.87 -6.74
C MET A 152 11.85 -15.09 -7.01
N TYR A 153 12.64 -14.01 -7.10
CA TYR A 153 14.10 -14.14 -7.22
C TYR A 153 14.72 -14.81 -5.99
N HIS A 154 14.28 -14.44 -4.79
CA HIS A 154 14.76 -15.09 -3.56
C HIS A 154 14.40 -16.58 -3.50
N ALA A 155 13.19 -16.94 -3.92
CA ALA A 155 12.72 -18.31 -3.95
C ALA A 155 13.20 -19.10 -5.19
N SER A 156 14.07 -18.50 -6.02
CA SER A 156 14.70 -19.16 -7.16
C SER A 156 13.70 -19.75 -8.17
N PHE A 157 12.62 -19.02 -8.43
CA PHE A 157 11.65 -19.34 -9.49
C PHE A 157 12.34 -19.36 -10.86
N SER A 158 11.76 -20.10 -11.82
CA SER A 158 12.33 -20.17 -13.16
C SER A 158 12.26 -18.79 -13.85
N PRO A 159 13.19 -18.48 -14.76
CA PRO A 159 13.13 -17.24 -15.54
C PRO A 159 11.80 -17.09 -16.32
N ALA A 160 11.20 -18.20 -16.76
CA ALA A 160 9.92 -18.21 -17.45
C ALA A 160 8.77 -17.76 -16.53
N ASP A 161 8.71 -18.28 -15.31
CA ASP A 161 7.68 -17.91 -14.33
C ASP A 161 7.77 -16.42 -13.95
N ILE A 162 8.98 -15.92 -13.73
CA ILE A 162 9.21 -14.50 -13.40
C ILE A 162 8.82 -13.61 -14.58
N ALA A 163 9.17 -13.99 -15.81
CA ALA A 163 8.75 -13.26 -16.99
C ALA A 163 7.21 -13.26 -17.17
N GLN A 164 6.54 -14.36 -16.83
CA GLN A 164 5.09 -14.44 -16.83
C GLN A 164 4.47 -13.49 -15.79
N GLU A 165 4.99 -13.45 -14.56
CA GLU A 165 4.51 -12.52 -13.53
C GLU A 165 4.73 -11.05 -13.95
N ILE A 166 5.91 -10.72 -14.50
CA ILE A 166 6.18 -9.37 -15.05
C ILE A 166 5.17 -9.02 -16.15
N ASN A 167 4.85 -9.95 -17.05
CA ASN A 167 3.83 -9.74 -18.08
C ASN A 167 2.44 -9.49 -17.48
N GLN A 168 2.06 -10.21 -16.42
CA GLN A 168 0.79 -9.98 -15.72
C GLN A 168 0.76 -8.60 -15.08
N ILE A 169 1.84 -8.19 -14.40
CA ILE A 169 1.97 -6.86 -13.80
C ILE A 169 1.78 -5.77 -14.86
N LYS A 170 2.42 -5.92 -16.02
CA LYS A 170 2.31 -4.96 -17.13
C LYS A 170 0.92 -4.84 -17.75
N ARG A 171 0.10 -5.89 -17.64
CA ARG A 171 -1.32 -5.84 -18.04
C ARG A 171 -2.14 -5.03 -17.04
N GLY A 172 -1.73 -5.01 -15.77
CA GLY A 172 -2.23 -4.07 -14.78
C GLY A 172 -1.85 -2.64 -15.15
N LYS A 173 -2.82 -1.72 -15.15
CA LYS A 173 -2.58 -0.32 -15.46
C LYS A 173 -2.42 0.47 -14.17
N TYR A 174 -1.31 1.20 -14.05
CA TYR A 174 -1.16 2.25 -13.04
C TYR A 174 -1.90 3.53 -13.49
N SER A 175 -2.38 4.33 -12.53
CA SER A 175 -3.10 5.58 -12.82
C SER A 175 -2.28 6.54 -13.68
N LYS A 176 -2.94 7.26 -14.60
CA LYS A 176 -2.29 8.30 -15.41
C LYS A 176 -1.66 9.38 -14.51
N GLY A 177 -0.47 9.84 -14.87
CA GLY A 177 0.24 10.89 -14.13
C GLY A 177 0.84 10.44 -12.79
N ILE A 178 0.78 9.14 -12.42
CA ILE A 178 1.45 8.64 -11.21
C ILE A 178 2.94 8.97 -11.19
N PHE A 179 3.60 8.95 -12.35
CA PHE A 179 5.04 9.12 -12.47
C PHE A 179 5.57 10.38 -11.79
N THR A 180 4.82 11.49 -11.79
CA THR A 180 5.27 12.74 -11.17
C THR A 180 5.31 12.67 -9.65
N LEU A 181 4.47 11.82 -9.07
CA LEU A 181 4.31 11.63 -7.62
C LEU A 181 5.25 10.57 -7.04
N LEU A 182 5.85 9.75 -7.90
CA LEU A 182 6.80 8.73 -7.49
C LEU A 182 8.12 9.36 -7.04
N ASN A 183 8.71 8.82 -5.99
CA ASN A 183 10.07 9.15 -5.60
C ASN A 183 11.09 8.59 -6.62
N LYS A 184 12.38 8.93 -6.46
CA LYS A 184 13.42 8.53 -7.42
C LYS A 184 13.50 7.02 -7.64
N ASN A 185 13.37 6.22 -6.58
CA ASN A 185 13.46 4.76 -6.65
C ASN A 185 12.21 4.15 -7.29
N GLU A 186 11.04 4.68 -6.95
CA GLU A 186 9.76 4.27 -7.55
C GLU A 186 9.69 4.61 -9.03
N LYS A 187 10.18 5.79 -9.44
CA LYS A 187 10.29 6.18 -10.87
C LYS A 187 11.13 5.19 -11.65
N LEU A 188 12.27 4.77 -11.10
CA LEU A 188 13.14 3.78 -11.74
C LEU A 188 12.41 2.45 -11.93
N LYS A 189 11.77 1.93 -10.88
CA LYS A 189 10.98 0.69 -10.92
C LYS A 189 9.82 0.78 -11.94
N TYR A 190 9.12 1.92 -11.96
CA TYR A 190 8.07 2.22 -12.93
C TYR A 190 8.61 2.26 -14.37
N MET A 191 9.77 2.86 -14.63
CA MET A 191 10.36 2.86 -15.96
C MET A 191 10.73 1.44 -16.39
N ILE A 192 11.35 0.66 -15.50
CA ILE A 192 11.78 -0.72 -15.78
C ILE A 192 10.58 -1.60 -16.15
N ILE A 193 9.47 -1.53 -15.39
CA ILE A 193 8.31 -2.38 -15.66
C ILE A 193 7.64 -2.03 -17.01
N ASN A 194 7.80 -0.80 -17.50
CA ASN A 194 7.31 -0.38 -18.81
C ASN A 194 8.22 -0.80 -19.99
N LEU A 195 9.43 -1.31 -19.75
CA LEU A 195 10.27 -1.90 -20.80
C LEU A 195 9.69 -3.24 -21.28
N ASN A 196 10.19 -3.77 -22.41
CA ASN A 196 9.83 -5.14 -22.80
C ASN A 196 10.21 -6.15 -21.69
N THR A 197 9.51 -7.27 -21.64
CA THR A 197 9.53 -8.19 -20.49
C THR A 197 10.91 -8.79 -20.22
N ILE A 198 11.65 -9.11 -21.28
CA ILE A 198 13.02 -9.65 -21.17
C ILE A 198 13.94 -8.59 -20.57
N THR A 199 13.89 -7.37 -21.07
CA THR A 199 14.69 -6.26 -20.54
C THR A 199 14.30 -5.94 -19.10
N ALA A 200 13.01 -5.87 -18.79
CA ALA A 200 12.51 -5.63 -17.43
C ALA A 200 13.02 -6.69 -16.44
N TYR A 201 12.97 -7.98 -16.83
CA TYR A 201 13.51 -9.07 -16.04
C TYR A 201 14.98 -8.83 -15.67
N TYR A 202 15.86 -8.58 -16.64
CA TYR A 202 17.29 -8.40 -16.35
C TYR A 202 17.58 -7.16 -15.49
N PHE A 203 16.89 -6.04 -15.70
CA PHE A 203 17.05 -4.85 -14.87
C PHE A 203 16.57 -5.09 -13.43
N LEU A 204 15.42 -5.73 -13.25
CA LEU A 204 14.92 -6.09 -11.91
C LEU A 204 15.87 -7.09 -11.24
N TYR A 205 16.39 -8.07 -11.98
CA TYR A 205 17.38 -9.00 -11.45
C TYR A 205 18.69 -8.30 -11.04
N ALA A 206 19.16 -7.33 -11.82
CA ALA A 206 20.33 -6.52 -11.46
C ALA A 206 20.09 -5.72 -10.18
N LEU A 207 18.94 -5.04 -10.06
CA LEU A 207 18.54 -4.32 -8.84
C LEU A 207 18.49 -5.25 -7.63
N TYR A 208 17.96 -6.45 -7.82
CA TYR A 208 17.90 -7.50 -6.80
C TYR A 208 19.30 -7.89 -6.33
N ARG A 209 20.22 -8.16 -7.26
CA ARG A 209 21.61 -8.53 -6.96
C ARG A 209 22.38 -7.42 -6.24
N MET A 210 22.07 -6.16 -6.55
CA MET A 210 22.66 -4.99 -5.89
C MET A 210 22.01 -4.66 -4.54
N ARG A 211 20.99 -5.41 -4.10
CA ARG A 211 20.17 -5.09 -2.90
C ARG A 211 19.58 -3.68 -2.94
N ALA A 212 19.20 -3.21 -4.13
CA ALA A 212 18.68 -1.86 -4.39
C ALA A 212 17.14 -1.82 -4.48
N PHE A 213 16.45 -2.76 -3.83
CA PHE A 213 14.98 -2.81 -3.75
C PHE A 213 14.44 -2.08 -2.53
#